data_AF-A0AAP8KFT8-F1
#
_entry.id   AF-A0AAP8KFT8-F1
#
_cell.length_a   1.000
_cell.length_b   1.000
_cell.length_c   1.000
_cell.angle_alpha   90.00
_cell.angle_beta   90.00
_cell.angle_gamma   90.00
#
_symmetry.space_group_name_H-M   'P 1'
#
loop_
_entity.id
_entity.type
_entity.pdbx_description
1 polymer ?
#
loop_
_entity_poly.entity_id
_entity_poly.type
_entity_poly.pdbx_seq_one_letter_code
_entity_poly.pdbx_strand_id
1 'polypeptide(L)'
;MLDYTAGIALDQLAPRIADIVDKFEEWNEVDQKYQQECALKLPEYGPYKYSGAPDFATLSDYEDTLQLLSIAILLRDQHSVQRIIHVLRSHRGQDGLFEQLISAYADNVVERDTCVLGAPYDTLLGVFYEEDETATLSLLKQYLQQWYPAMKDHPRWHDEHLRISEEGYAGYYGYWAFEAGAAVFILDLDDSAIDHLVYPKDLVNYGRKLRAEHRYTSMDTDLINKAGRVEGGHPCPQTGFWEAPTRLHSLSHFAQGQAMPVFDDAAYGETIWHWSEEQ
;
A
#
# COMPACT_ATOMS: atom_id res chain seq x y z
N MET A 1 15.20 1.48 -3.86
CA MET A 1 15.14 2.94 -4.01
C MET A 1 16.24 3.48 -4.92
N LEU A 2 17.53 3.16 -4.70
CA LEU A 2 18.61 3.63 -5.58
C LEU A 2 18.45 3.22 -7.05
N ASP A 3 18.03 2.00 -7.35
CA ASP A 3 17.76 1.58 -8.74
C ASP A 3 16.61 2.38 -9.37
N TYR A 4 15.61 2.78 -8.57
CA TYR A 4 14.54 3.64 -9.03
C TYR A 4 15.07 5.06 -9.31
N THR A 5 15.89 5.62 -8.42
CA THR A 5 16.59 6.89 -8.68
C THR A 5 17.49 6.82 -9.93
N ALA A 6 18.10 5.67 -10.19
CA ALA A 6 18.92 5.45 -11.38
C ALA A 6 18.10 5.31 -12.69
N GLY A 7 16.77 5.34 -12.61
CA GLY A 7 15.89 5.26 -13.77
C GLY A 7 15.72 3.84 -14.32
N ILE A 8 15.96 2.80 -13.52
CA ILE A 8 15.65 1.43 -13.92
C ILE A 8 14.13 1.31 -14.14
N ALA A 9 13.75 0.68 -15.26
CA ALA A 9 12.35 0.57 -15.66
C ALA A 9 11.48 -0.13 -14.60
N LEU A 10 10.29 0.42 -14.35
CA LEU A 10 9.37 -0.08 -13.33
C LEU A 10 8.95 -1.54 -13.55
N ASP A 11 8.81 -2.00 -14.80
CA ASP A 11 8.55 -3.42 -15.10
C ASP A 11 9.67 -4.37 -14.64
N GLN A 12 10.90 -3.86 -14.45
CA GLN A 12 12.02 -4.64 -13.90
C GLN A 12 12.13 -4.53 -12.37
N LEU A 13 11.60 -3.45 -11.79
CA LEU A 13 11.62 -3.23 -10.35
C LEU A 13 10.41 -3.86 -9.67
N ALA A 14 9.24 -3.83 -10.30
CA ALA A 14 7.99 -4.29 -9.72
C ALA A 14 8.07 -5.73 -9.18
N PRO A 15 8.63 -6.72 -9.89
CA PRO A 15 8.71 -8.09 -9.37
C PRO A 15 9.55 -8.23 -8.09
N ARG A 16 10.43 -7.27 -7.79
CA ARG A 16 11.34 -7.33 -6.64
C ARG A 16 10.65 -6.98 -5.31
N ILE A 17 9.46 -6.39 -5.35
CA ILE A 17 8.77 -5.96 -4.12
C ILE A 17 8.42 -7.15 -3.22
N ALA A 18 8.05 -8.30 -3.81
CA ALA A 18 7.77 -9.52 -3.08
C ALA A 18 8.99 -9.99 -2.26
N ASP A 19 10.16 -10.05 -2.88
CA ASP A 19 11.42 -10.43 -2.20
C ASP A 19 11.78 -9.45 -1.07
N ILE A 20 11.48 -8.15 -1.24
CA ILE A 20 11.70 -7.14 -0.19
C ILE A 20 10.75 -7.40 0.98
N VAL A 21 9.48 -7.72 0.71
CA VAL A 21 8.50 -8.06 1.74
C VAL A 21 8.84 -9.39 2.44
N ASP A 22 9.44 -10.36 1.74
CA ASP A 22 9.98 -11.58 2.38
C ASP A 22 11.02 -11.21 3.45
N LYS A 23 11.93 -10.28 3.14
CA LYS A 23 12.94 -9.81 4.11
C LYS A 23 12.35 -9.01 5.25
N PHE A 24 11.31 -8.23 4.99
CA PHE A 24 10.58 -7.52 6.03
C PHE A 24 9.90 -8.49 7.02
N GLU A 25 9.26 -9.55 6.52
CA GLU A 25 8.67 -10.58 7.37
C GLU A 25 9.73 -11.36 8.17
N GLU A 26 10.82 -11.80 7.51
CA GLU A 26 11.95 -12.46 8.18
C GLU A 26 12.51 -11.61 9.33
N TRP A 27 12.68 -10.31 9.08
CA TRP A 27 13.15 -9.38 10.11
C TRP A 27 12.17 -9.28 11.27
N ASN A 28 10.88 -9.11 10.99
CA ASN A 28 9.86 -9.06 12.04
C ASN A 28 9.82 -10.37 12.86
N GLU A 29 9.96 -11.55 12.23
CA GLU A 29 10.01 -12.83 12.95
C GLU A 29 11.18 -12.91 13.95
N VAL A 30 12.35 -12.40 13.55
CA VAL A 30 13.52 -12.33 14.43
C VAL A 30 13.26 -11.36 15.58
N ASP A 31 12.68 -10.20 15.28
CA ASP A 31 12.32 -9.21 16.30
C ASP A 31 11.29 -9.77 17.30
N GLN A 32 10.27 -10.49 16.85
CA GLN A 32 9.29 -11.12 17.75
C GLN A 32 9.94 -12.10 18.74
N LYS A 33 10.94 -12.88 18.29
CA LYS A 33 11.68 -13.79 19.19
C LYS A 33 12.45 -13.00 20.24
N TYR A 34 13.09 -11.90 19.84
CA TYR A 34 13.79 -11.00 20.76
C TYR A 34 12.83 -10.37 21.78
N GLN A 35 11.69 -9.83 21.34
CA GLN A 35 10.66 -9.28 22.23
C GLN A 35 10.16 -10.30 23.26
N GLN A 36 9.94 -11.56 22.83
CA GLN A 36 9.55 -12.65 23.73
C GLN A 36 10.62 -12.94 24.78
N GLU A 37 11.89 -12.99 24.38
CA GLU A 37 13.01 -13.16 25.33
C GLU A 37 13.12 -12.00 26.31
N CYS A 38 12.95 -10.76 25.84
CA CYS A 38 12.96 -9.57 26.69
C CYS A 38 11.84 -9.62 27.74
N ALA A 39 10.63 -9.98 27.35
CA ALA A 39 9.50 -10.12 28.29
C ALA A 39 9.75 -11.19 29.37
N LEU A 40 10.51 -12.25 29.06
CA LEU A 40 10.91 -13.26 30.05
C LEU A 40 12.00 -12.74 31.02
N LYS A 41 12.94 -11.92 30.51
CA LYS A 41 14.06 -11.36 31.29
C LYS A 41 13.63 -10.17 32.15
N LEU A 42 12.59 -9.44 31.74
CA LEU A 42 12.12 -8.20 32.36
C LEU A 42 10.60 -8.24 32.65
N PRO A 43 10.13 -9.15 33.52
CA PRO A 43 8.69 -9.38 33.76
C PRO A 43 7.97 -8.17 34.38
N GLU A 44 8.70 -7.22 34.96
CA GLU A 44 8.16 -5.98 35.51
C GLU A 44 7.50 -5.07 34.45
N TYR A 45 7.85 -5.24 33.18
CA TYR A 45 7.22 -4.51 32.05
C TYR A 45 5.99 -5.24 31.48
N GLY A 46 5.57 -6.34 32.09
CA GLY A 46 4.38 -7.10 31.71
C GLY A 46 4.65 -8.26 30.75
N PRO A 47 3.63 -9.07 30.45
CA PRO A 47 3.76 -10.21 29.55
C PRO A 47 3.95 -9.74 28.10
N TYR A 48 4.60 -10.59 27.30
CA TYR A 48 4.71 -10.37 25.86
C TYR A 48 3.33 -10.17 25.22
N LYS A 49 3.26 -9.14 24.37
CA LYS A 49 2.16 -8.90 23.43
C LYS A 49 2.78 -8.68 22.08
N TYR A 50 2.16 -9.21 21.02
CA TYR A 50 2.64 -8.98 19.68
C TYR A 50 2.66 -7.48 19.37
N SER A 51 3.83 -6.98 18.99
CA SER A 51 4.02 -5.67 18.41
C SER A 51 4.89 -5.85 17.18
N GLY A 52 4.32 -5.66 15.99
CA GLY A 52 5.09 -5.71 14.76
C GLY A 52 6.21 -4.67 14.83
N ALA A 53 7.39 -5.01 14.34
CA ALA A 53 8.39 -4.01 14.00
C ALA A 53 8.04 -3.47 12.60
N PRO A 54 8.23 -2.17 12.27
CA PRO A 54 9.01 -1.11 12.95
C PRO A 54 8.23 -0.24 13.95
N ASP A 55 8.93 0.59 14.75
CA ASP A 55 8.29 1.49 15.73
C ASP A 55 7.90 2.84 15.10
N PHE A 56 6.60 3.13 15.05
CA PHE A 56 6.06 4.36 14.46
C PHE A 56 6.50 5.63 15.19
N ALA A 57 6.97 5.55 16.45
CA ALA A 57 7.53 6.70 17.16
C ALA A 57 8.95 7.06 16.69
N THR A 58 9.60 6.19 15.92
CA THR A 58 10.95 6.42 15.37
C THR A 58 10.86 6.90 13.93
N LEU A 59 11.44 8.07 13.63
CA LEU A 59 11.33 8.71 12.31
C LEU A 59 11.77 7.80 11.15
N SER A 60 12.89 7.09 11.29
CA SER A 60 13.38 6.21 10.22
C SER A 60 12.46 5.02 9.96
N ASP A 61 11.92 4.45 11.03
CA ASP A 61 11.05 3.28 11.01
C ASP A 61 9.69 3.63 10.41
N TYR A 62 9.16 4.79 10.80
CA TYR A 62 7.93 5.35 10.26
C TYR A 62 8.06 5.67 8.76
N GLU A 63 9.13 6.37 8.36
CA GLU A 63 9.39 6.68 6.94
C GLU A 63 9.55 5.41 6.11
N ASP A 64 10.43 4.48 6.52
CA ASP A 64 10.67 3.22 5.78
C ASP A 64 9.39 2.40 5.63
N THR A 65 8.54 2.40 6.67
CA THR A 65 7.24 1.71 6.64
C THR A 65 6.30 2.32 5.60
N LEU A 66 6.12 3.64 5.65
CA LEU A 66 5.24 4.33 4.71
C LEU A 66 5.76 4.18 3.28
N GLN A 67 7.07 4.24 3.06
CA GLN A 67 7.68 4.03 1.75
C GLN A 67 7.44 2.60 1.24
N LEU A 68 7.70 1.58 2.04
CA LEU A 68 7.48 0.18 1.65
C LEU A 68 6.01 -0.08 1.28
N LEU A 69 5.09 0.35 2.13
CA LEU A 69 3.65 0.22 1.89
C LEU A 69 3.22 0.97 0.63
N SER A 70 3.64 2.22 0.49
CA SER A 70 3.25 3.08 -0.63
C SER A 70 3.78 2.56 -1.97
N ILE A 71 5.00 2.04 -1.99
CA ILE A 71 5.56 1.38 -3.18
C ILE A 71 4.71 0.15 -3.54
N ALA A 72 4.38 -0.72 -2.58
CA ALA A 72 3.56 -1.90 -2.84
C ALA A 72 2.16 -1.53 -3.39
N ILE A 73 1.53 -0.47 -2.85
CA ILE A 73 0.25 0.07 -3.34
C ILE A 73 0.38 0.58 -4.79
N LEU A 74 1.40 1.40 -5.07
CA LEU A 74 1.58 2.00 -6.40
C LEU A 74 1.97 0.98 -7.46
N LEU A 75 2.67 -0.10 -7.07
CA LEU A 75 2.93 -1.25 -7.93
C LEU A 75 1.70 -2.15 -8.11
N ARG A 76 0.59 -1.89 -7.41
CA ARG A 76 -0.60 -2.74 -7.33
C ARG A 76 -0.24 -4.19 -6.99
N ASP A 77 0.69 -4.37 -6.05
CA ASP A 77 1.07 -5.67 -5.52
C ASP A 77 0.20 -6.01 -4.30
N GLN A 78 -0.99 -6.57 -4.54
CA GLN A 78 -1.98 -6.79 -3.49
C GLN A 78 -1.51 -7.79 -2.44
N HIS A 79 -0.75 -8.81 -2.84
CA HIS A 79 -0.23 -9.81 -1.91
C HIS A 79 0.78 -9.20 -0.94
N SER A 80 1.70 -8.37 -1.44
CA SER A 80 2.69 -7.65 -0.62
C SER A 80 2.01 -6.66 0.33
N VAL A 81 1.02 -5.89 -0.13
CA VAL A 81 0.27 -4.97 0.73
C VAL A 81 -0.38 -5.72 1.90
N GLN A 82 -1.05 -6.84 1.64
CA GLN A 82 -1.71 -7.64 2.69
C GLN A 82 -0.72 -8.22 3.70
N ARG A 83 0.45 -8.68 3.25
CA ARG A 83 1.54 -9.16 4.12
C ARG A 83 2.10 -8.07 5.02
N ILE A 84 2.34 -6.88 4.46
CA ILE A 84 2.79 -5.70 5.22
C ILE A 84 1.75 -5.34 6.29
N ILE A 85 0.46 -5.26 5.93
CA ILE A 85 -0.65 -5.01 6.88
C ILE A 85 -0.69 -6.07 7.97
N HIS A 86 -0.50 -7.35 7.62
CA HIS A 86 -0.49 -8.44 8.59
C HIS A 86 0.63 -8.26 9.63
N VAL A 87 1.85 -7.97 9.19
CA VAL A 87 2.98 -7.69 10.11
C VAL A 87 2.65 -6.50 11.02
N LEU A 88 2.11 -5.43 10.45
CA LEU A 88 1.83 -4.17 11.14
C LEU A 88 0.47 -4.13 11.86
N ARG A 89 -0.23 -5.26 11.98
CA ARG A 89 -1.59 -5.32 12.57
C ARG A 89 -1.71 -4.74 13.99
N SER A 90 -0.62 -4.69 14.75
CA SER A 90 -0.58 -4.05 16.07
C SER A 90 -0.63 -2.52 16.01
N HIS A 91 -0.22 -1.91 14.89
CA HIS A 91 -0.24 -0.45 14.66
C HIS A 91 -1.60 0.07 14.20
N ARG A 92 -2.55 -0.82 13.89
CA ARG A 92 -3.90 -0.44 13.50
C ARG A 92 -4.54 0.46 14.57
N GLY A 93 -5.16 1.55 14.13
CA GLY A 93 -5.82 2.56 14.96
C GLY A 93 -4.90 3.51 15.69
N GLN A 94 -3.57 3.42 15.52
CA GLN A 94 -2.62 4.33 16.15
C GLN A 94 -2.28 5.54 15.29
N ASP A 95 -2.30 5.37 13.96
CA ASP A 95 -1.84 6.35 12.99
C ASP A 95 -2.85 6.58 11.86
N GLY A 96 -3.27 7.82 11.66
CA GLY A 96 -4.27 8.16 10.66
C GLY A 96 -3.81 7.98 9.22
N LEU A 97 -2.57 8.34 8.89
CA LEU A 97 -2.07 8.21 7.52
C LEU A 97 -1.93 6.74 7.13
N PHE A 98 -1.42 5.90 8.02
CA PHE A 98 -1.38 4.46 7.82
C PHE A 98 -2.78 3.88 7.59
N GLU A 99 -3.77 4.23 8.41
CA GLU A 99 -5.16 3.77 8.23
C GLU A 99 -5.76 4.20 6.89
N GLN A 100 -5.52 5.44 6.45
CA GLN A 100 -6.02 5.92 5.16
C GLN A 100 -5.39 5.16 3.98
N LEU A 101 -4.07 4.91 4.02
CA LEU A 101 -3.36 4.19 2.97
C LEU A 101 -3.84 2.73 2.82
N ILE A 102 -4.23 2.08 3.91
CA ILE A 102 -4.66 0.67 3.92
C ILE A 102 -6.17 0.48 3.87
N SER A 103 -6.95 1.57 3.83
CA SER A 103 -8.42 1.54 3.96
C SER A 103 -9.10 0.59 2.96
N ALA A 104 -8.61 0.54 1.71
CA ALA A 104 -9.12 -0.35 0.67
C ALA A 104 -8.73 -1.84 0.83
N TYR A 105 -7.84 -2.15 1.78
CA TYR A 105 -7.27 -3.48 2.01
C TYR A 105 -7.66 -4.09 3.35
N ALA A 106 -8.30 -3.31 4.23
CA ALA A 106 -8.68 -3.71 5.57
C ALA A 106 -10.17 -4.04 5.67
N ASP A 107 -10.52 -5.07 6.44
CA ASP A 107 -11.92 -5.48 6.68
C ASP A 107 -12.73 -4.45 7.49
N ASN A 108 -12.05 -3.52 8.15
CA ASN A 108 -12.64 -2.50 8.99
C ASN A 108 -11.91 -1.16 8.82
N VAL A 109 -12.68 -0.09 8.69
CA VAL A 109 -12.16 1.28 8.70
C VAL A 109 -12.00 1.73 10.15
N VAL A 110 -10.82 2.26 10.48
CA VAL A 110 -10.57 2.91 11.77
C VAL A 110 -10.28 4.37 11.50
N GLU A 111 -11.17 5.25 11.95
CA GLU A 111 -10.99 6.68 11.78
C GLU A 111 -9.96 7.20 12.79
N ARG A 112 -8.89 7.82 12.27
CA ARG A 112 -7.91 8.52 13.07
C ARG A 112 -7.46 9.79 12.36
N ASP A 113 -7.51 10.91 13.06
CA ASP A 113 -7.29 12.27 12.55
C ASP A 113 -5.88 12.84 12.83
N THR A 114 -4.97 12.03 13.39
CA THR A 114 -3.56 12.42 13.58
C THR A 114 -2.61 11.28 13.28
N CYS A 115 -1.39 11.63 12.90
CA CYS A 115 -0.26 10.73 12.76
C CYS A 115 0.54 10.65 14.07
N VAL A 116 1.25 9.55 14.28
CA VAL A 116 2.10 9.32 15.47
C VAL A 116 3.22 10.36 15.57
N LEU A 117 3.84 10.70 14.43
CA LEU A 117 4.91 11.71 14.37
C LEU A 117 4.41 13.14 14.16
N GLY A 118 3.10 13.33 13.94
CA GLY A 118 2.51 14.62 13.64
C GLY A 118 2.97 15.22 12.31
N ALA A 119 3.18 16.53 12.27
CA ALA A 119 3.66 17.23 11.06
C ALA A 119 5.07 16.77 10.64
N PRO A 120 5.33 16.56 9.32
CA PRO A 120 4.47 16.95 8.20
C PRO A 120 3.42 15.91 7.82
N TYR A 121 3.41 14.71 8.40
CA TYR A 121 2.49 13.64 8.02
C TYR A 121 1.02 14.00 8.29
N ASP A 122 0.73 14.78 9.33
CA ASP A 122 -0.62 15.35 9.53
C ASP A 122 -1.09 16.22 8.34
N THR A 123 -0.16 16.92 7.67
CA THR A 123 -0.49 17.71 6.46
C THR A 123 -0.87 16.81 5.30
N LEU A 124 -0.18 15.68 5.13
CA LEU A 124 -0.56 14.68 4.12
C LEU A 124 -1.86 13.97 4.49
N LEU A 125 -2.07 13.63 5.77
CA LEU A 125 -3.31 13.04 6.24
C LEU A 125 -4.53 13.92 5.91
N GLY A 126 -4.39 15.25 6.06
CA GLY A 126 -5.44 16.21 5.70
C GLY A 126 -5.94 16.10 4.26
N VAL A 127 -5.11 15.60 3.33
CA VAL A 127 -5.49 15.37 1.92
C VAL A 127 -6.67 14.39 1.80
N PHE A 128 -6.79 13.42 2.71
CA PHE A 128 -7.88 12.43 2.71
C PHE A 128 -9.21 12.95 3.27
N TYR A 129 -9.19 14.11 3.94
CA TYR A 129 -10.35 14.70 4.60
C TYR A 129 -10.81 16.01 3.96
N GLU A 130 -10.09 16.50 2.94
CA GLU A 130 -10.45 17.69 2.18
C GLU A 130 -11.31 17.31 0.97
N GLU A 131 -12.44 17.99 0.81
CA GLU A 131 -13.42 17.72 -0.26
C GLU A 131 -13.17 18.60 -1.51
N ASP A 132 -12.61 19.80 -1.32
CA ASP A 132 -12.27 20.67 -2.44
C ASP A 132 -10.92 20.26 -3.06
N GLU A 133 -10.96 19.77 -4.30
CA GLU A 133 -9.77 19.26 -4.99
C GLU A 133 -8.63 20.30 -5.07
N THR A 134 -8.94 21.60 -5.18
CA THR A 134 -7.91 22.65 -5.21
C THR A 134 -7.22 22.79 -3.85
N ALA A 135 -7.97 22.73 -2.76
CA ALA A 135 -7.45 22.71 -1.39
C ALA A 135 -6.67 21.40 -1.12
N THR A 136 -7.16 20.26 -1.58
CA THR A 136 -6.50 18.95 -1.49
C THR A 136 -5.12 18.98 -2.16
N LEU A 137 -5.03 19.50 -3.40
CA LEU A 137 -3.76 19.66 -4.11
C LEU A 137 -2.84 20.69 -3.44
N SER A 138 -3.39 21.70 -2.77
CA SER A 138 -2.61 22.68 -2.03
C SER A 138 -1.95 22.06 -0.79
N LEU A 139 -2.68 21.24 -0.04
CA LEU A 139 -2.14 20.46 1.09
C LEU A 139 -1.04 19.50 0.64
N LEU A 140 -1.25 18.81 -0.47
CA LEU A 140 -0.26 17.89 -1.03
C LEU A 140 1.03 18.62 -1.46
N LYS A 141 0.91 19.79 -2.11
CA LYS A 141 2.07 20.62 -2.45
C LYS A 141 2.79 21.15 -1.21
N GLN A 142 2.05 21.55 -0.19
CA GLN A 142 2.62 21.97 1.08
C GLN A 142 3.40 20.84 1.73
N TYR A 143 2.84 19.62 1.77
CA TYR A 143 3.53 18.44 2.29
C TYR A 143 4.85 18.18 1.55
N LEU A 144 4.83 18.18 0.22
CA LEU A 144 6.03 17.95 -0.61
C LEU A 144 7.15 18.97 -0.33
N GLN A 145 6.80 20.23 -0.10
CA GLN A 145 7.76 21.28 0.29
C GLN A 145 8.33 21.07 1.70
N GLN A 146 7.52 20.55 2.61
CA GLN A 146 7.92 20.28 4.00
C GLN A 146 8.71 18.98 4.16
N TRP A 147 8.54 18.03 3.23
CA TRP A 147 9.05 16.66 3.35
C TRP A 147 10.56 16.61 3.64
N TYR A 148 11.41 17.15 2.75
CA TYR A 148 12.86 17.06 2.93
C TYR A 148 13.36 17.80 4.18
N PRO A 149 12.96 19.07 4.45
CA PRO A 149 13.36 19.76 5.68
C PRO A 149 12.92 19.05 6.98
N ALA A 150 11.79 18.34 6.96
CA ALA A 150 11.31 17.58 8.11
C ALA A 150 12.22 16.37 8.44
N MET A 151 12.97 15.86 7.46
CA MET A 151 13.88 14.73 7.65
C MET A 151 15.24 15.14 8.24
N LYS A 152 15.42 16.39 8.70
CA LYS A 152 16.69 16.89 9.28
C LYS A 152 17.29 15.99 10.36
N ASP A 153 16.44 15.34 11.15
CA ASP A 153 16.83 14.48 12.28
C ASP A 153 16.85 12.99 11.88
N HIS A 154 16.66 12.69 10.59
CA HIS A 154 16.71 11.31 10.09
C HIS A 154 18.15 10.77 10.17
N PRO A 155 18.38 9.63 10.85
CA PRO A 155 19.70 9.22 11.28
C PRO A 155 20.64 8.71 10.16
N ARG A 156 20.13 8.46 8.95
CA ARG A 156 20.88 7.75 7.90
C ARG A 156 21.26 8.56 6.66
N TRP A 157 20.48 9.59 6.30
CA TRP A 157 20.56 10.11 4.92
C TRP A 157 20.42 11.62 4.73
N HIS A 158 19.90 12.35 5.72
CA HIS A 158 19.73 13.80 5.57
C HIS A 158 21.08 14.48 5.40
N ASP A 159 21.21 15.29 4.35
CA ASP A 159 22.46 15.95 3.93
C ASP A 159 23.66 15.01 3.68
N GLU A 160 23.48 13.70 3.71
CA GLU A 160 24.56 12.76 3.40
C GLU A 160 24.98 12.83 1.93
N HIS A 161 24.10 13.32 1.03
CA HIS A 161 24.47 13.65 -0.35
C HIS A 161 25.53 14.77 -0.46
N LEU A 162 25.72 15.56 0.60
CA LEU A 162 26.80 16.57 0.69
C LEU A 162 28.12 15.96 1.17
N ARG A 163 28.10 14.69 1.63
CA ARG A 163 29.23 13.98 2.24
C ARG A 163 29.70 12.82 1.35
N ILE A 164 30.02 13.15 0.10
CA ILE A 164 30.54 12.18 -0.86
C ILE A 164 32.01 11.89 -0.52
N SER A 165 32.34 10.62 -0.29
CA SER A 165 33.70 10.15 -0.07
C SER A 165 34.56 10.32 -1.33
N GLU A 166 35.89 10.25 -1.19
CA GLU A 166 36.81 10.28 -2.34
C GLU A 166 36.54 9.16 -3.37
N GLU A 167 35.97 8.05 -2.90
CA GLU A 167 35.58 6.89 -3.71
C GLU A 167 34.19 7.03 -4.33
N GLY A 168 33.49 8.15 -4.08
CA GLY A 168 32.18 8.44 -4.64
C GLY A 168 30.98 7.91 -3.83
N TYR A 169 31.19 7.43 -2.60
CA TYR A 169 30.12 6.92 -1.74
C TYR A 169 29.53 8.01 -0.87
N ALA A 170 28.21 8.03 -0.73
CA ALA A 170 27.49 8.90 0.20
C ALA A 170 26.37 8.10 0.88
N GLY A 171 25.92 8.53 2.06
CA GLY A 171 24.71 8.00 2.72
C GLY A 171 23.42 8.40 2.00
N TYR A 172 23.39 8.34 0.67
CA TYR A 172 22.24 8.67 -0.15
C TYR A 172 21.47 7.40 -0.51
N TYR A 173 20.16 7.39 -0.28
CA TYR A 173 19.29 6.23 -0.51
C TYR A 173 18.14 6.50 -1.49
N GLY A 174 18.05 7.73 -2.03
CA GLY A 174 16.90 8.24 -2.79
C GLY A 174 16.09 9.24 -1.95
N TYR A 175 15.58 10.30 -2.58
CA TYR A 175 14.72 11.30 -1.92
C TYR A 175 13.33 11.27 -2.58
N TRP A 176 12.43 10.48 -2.01
CA TRP A 176 11.13 10.18 -2.61
C TRP A 176 10.04 10.12 -1.55
N ALA A 177 9.03 10.96 -1.72
CA ALA A 177 7.80 10.95 -0.92
C ALA A 177 6.78 9.98 -1.54
N PHE A 178 7.02 8.68 -1.40
CA PHE A 178 6.17 7.63 -1.97
C PHE A 178 4.73 7.66 -1.44
N GLU A 179 4.58 8.00 -0.17
CA GLU A 179 3.32 8.20 0.54
C GLU A 179 2.46 9.31 -0.08
N ALA A 180 3.07 10.38 -0.58
CA ALA A 180 2.36 11.41 -1.33
C ALA A 180 1.86 10.87 -2.69
N GLY A 181 2.67 10.04 -3.35
CA GLY A 181 2.26 9.34 -4.57
C GLY A 181 1.10 8.39 -4.34
N ALA A 182 1.16 7.58 -3.27
CA ALA A 182 0.10 6.64 -2.91
C ALA A 182 -1.21 7.37 -2.56
N ALA A 183 -1.15 8.49 -1.84
CA ALA A 183 -2.33 9.31 -1.57
C ALA A 183 -3.00 9.81 -2.86
N VAL A 184 -2.23 10.36 -3.81
CA VAL A 184 -2.75 10.75 -5.13
C VAL A 184 -3.38 9.58 -5.86
N PHE A 185 -2.73 8.42 -5.85
CA PHE A 185 -3.23 7.23 -6.53
C PHE A 185 -4.54 6.74 -5.92
N ILE A 186 -4.64 6.66 -4.59
CA ILE A 186 -5.83 6.18 -3.88
C ILE A 186 -7.01 7.12 -4.10
N LEU A 187 -6.79 8.44 -4.00
CA LEU A 187 -7.82 9.46 -4.16
C LEU A 187 -8.12 9.81 -5.63
N ASP A 188 -7.38 9.23 -6.56
CA ASP A 188 -7.51 9.46 -8.02
C ASP A 188 -7.43 10.93 -8.44
N LEU A 189 -6.59 11.72 -7.74
CA LEU A 189 -6.47 13.17 -7.96
C LEU A 189 -5.78 13.50 -9.29
N ASP A 190 -6.15 14.61 -9.94
CA ASP A 190 -5.36 15.14 -11.05
C ASP A 190 -4.08 15.82 -10.54
N ASP A 191 -2.96 15.10 -10.63
CA ASP A 191 -1.64 15.53 -10.22
C ASP A 191 -0.84 16.16 -11.38
N SER A 192 -1.46 16.49 -12.51
CA SER A 192 -0.79 17.11 -13.68
C SER A 192 -0.04 18.40 -13.32
N ALA A 193 -0.55 19.16 -12.34
CA ALA A 193 0.02 20.41 -11.85
C ALA A 193 1.04 20.23 -10.70
N ILE A 194 1.44 18.99 -10.39
CA ILE A 194 2.46 18.70 -9.37
C ILE A 194 3.81 18.50 -10.07
N ASP A 195 4.69 19.47 -9.88
CA ASP A 195 6.07 19.44 -10.32
C ASP A 195 6.97 19.67 -9.08
N HIS A 196 7.41 18.58 -8.46
CA HIS A 196 8.26 18.61 -7.28
C HIS A 196 9.28 17.47 -7.32
N LEU A 197 10.54 17.75 -6.96
CA LEU A 197 11.66 16.83 -7.14
C LEU A 197 11.47 15.47 -6.44
N VAL A 198 10.89 15.48 -5.23
CA VAL A 198 10.70 14.25 -4.44
C VAL A 198 9.40 13.50 -4.78
N TYR A 199 8.58 14.02 -5.70
CA TYR A 199 7.29 13.43 -6.04
C TYR A 199 7.46 12.32 -7.10
N PRO A 200 7.05 11.06 -6.81
CA PRO A 200 7.29 9.91 -7.70
C PRO A 200 6.23 9.80 -8.80
N LYS A 201 6.15 10.82 -9.66
CA LYS A 201 5.13 10.98 -10.72
C LYS A 201 5.01 9.76 -11.64
N ASP A 202 6.13 9.18 -12.02
CA ASP A 202 6.19 8.01 -12.92
C ASP A 202 5.65 6.74 -12.26
N LEU A 203 5.88 6.54 -10.96
CA LEU A 203 5.34 5.41 -10.19
C LEU A 203 3.82 5.53 -10.02
N VAL A 204 3.30 6.75 -9.81
CA VAL A 204 1.84 7.02 -9.83
C VAL A 204 1.24 6.69 -11.19
N ASN A 205 1.87 7.15 -12.28
CA ASN A 205 1.43 6.84 -13.64
C ASN A 205 1.47 5.33 -13.93
N TYR A 206 2.47 4.62 -13.41
CA TYR A 206 2.56 3.16 -13.52
C TYR A 206 1.40 2.46 -12.83
N GLY A 207 1.09 2.85 -11.58
CA GLY A 207 -0.08 2.34 -10.87
C GLY A 207 -1.38 2.60 -11.62
N ARG A 208 -1.57 3.81 -12.19
CA ARG A 208 -2.75 4.15 -13.01
C ARG A 208 -2.84 3.32 -14.28
N LYS A 209 -1.71 3.09 -14.97
CA LYS A 209 -1.64 2.21 -16.14
C LYS A 209 -2.10 0.80 -15.78
N LEU A 210 -1.56 0.23 -14.70
CA LEU A 210 -1.97 -1.08 -14.21
C LEU A 210 -3.46 -1.10 -13.81
N ARG A 211 -3.98 -0.02 -13.20
CA ARG A 211 -5.41 0.16 -12.89
C ARG A 211 -6.27 0.10 -14.14
N ALA A 212 -5.95 0.89 -15.16
CA ALA A 212 -6.67 0.93 -16.43
C ALA A 212 -6.62 -0.41 -17.19
N GLU A 213 -5.54 -1.17 -17.04
CA GLU A 213 -5.37 -2.51 -17.61
C GLU A 213 -6.00 -3.62 -16.75
N HIS A 214 -6.61 -3.30 -15.60
CA HIS A 214 -7.09 -4.27 -14.60
C HIS A 214 -6.04 -5.28 -14.16
N ARG A 215 -4.76 -4.88 -14.13
CA ARG A 215 -3.62 -5.73 -13.78
C ARG A 215 -3.11 -5.46 -12.38
N TYR A 216 -2.74 -6.55 -11.71
CA TYR A 216 -1.99 -6.53 -10.45
C TYR A 216 -0.65 -7.21 -10.70
N THR A 217 0.42 -6.71 -10.08
CA THR A 217 1.77 -7.29 -10.25
C THR A 217 1.94 -8.59 -9.48
N SER A 218 1.18 -8.75 -8.40
CA SER A 218 1.21 -9.93 -7.52
C SER A 218 0.28 -11.06 -7.93
N MET A 219 -0.67 -10.78 -8.81
CA MET A 219 -1.66 -11.77 -9.24
C MET A 219 -1.44 -12.04 -10.70
N ASP A 220 -1.15 -13.30 -11.01
CA ASP A 220 -1.16 -13.74 -12.39
C ASP A 220 -2.56 -13.47 -12.94
N THR A 221 -2.66 -12.74 -14.05
CA THR A 221 -3.96 -12.37 -14.63
C THR A 221 -4.74 -13.64 -15.02
N ASP A 222 -4.02 -14.72 -15.29
CA ASP A 222 -4.57 -16.07 -15.50
C ASP A 222 -5.04 -16.75 -14.20
N LEU A 223 -4.48 -16.40 -13.03
CA LEU A 223 -4.92 -16.90 -11.73
C LEU A 223 -6.18 -16.21 -11.22
N ILE A 224 -6.41 -14.92 -11.52
CA ILE A 224 -7.69 -14.25 -11.22
C ILE A 224 -8.83 -14.94 -12.00
N ASN A 225 -8.56 -15.30 -13.27
CA ASN A 225 -9.49 -16.09 -14.09
C ASN A 225 -9.64 -17.55 -13.61
N LYS A 226 -8.63 -18.13 -12.95
CA LYS A 226 -8.67 -19.49 -12.37
C LYS A 226 -9.20 -19.56 -10.94
N ALA A 227 -9.12 -18.48 -10.16
CA ALA A 227 -9.53 -18.42 -8.75
C ALA A 227 -11.06 -18.49 -8.56
N GLY A 228 -11.79 -18.75 -9.65
CA GLY A 228 -13.23 -18.89 -9.61
C GLY A 228 -13.91 -17.62 -9.13
N ARG A 229 -13.47 -16.44 -9.58
CA ARG A 229 -14.13 -15.16 -9.30
C ARG A 229 -14.28 -14.38 -10.60
N VAL A 230 -15.49 -13.91 -10.90
CA VAL A 230 -15.78 -13.09 -12.09
C VAL A 230 -16.84 -12.04 -11.75
N GLU A 231 -16.64 -10.81 -12.17
CA GLU A 231 -17.61 -9.73 -11.97
C GLU A 231 -18.78 -9.85 -12.95
N GLY A 232 -19.96 -9.42 -12.51
CA GLY A 232 -21.14 -9.30 -13.35
C GLY A 232 -20.85 -8.38 -14.54
N GLY A 233 -21.33 -8.77 -15.71
CA GLY A 233 -21.08 -8.07 -16.98
C GLY A 233 -19.87 -8.59 -17.75
N HIS A 234 -18.93 -9.27 -17.09
CA HIS A 234 -17.79 -9.91 -17.76
C HIS A 234 -18.15 -11.28 -18.33
N PRO A 235 -17.46 -11.76 -19.38
CA PRO A 235 -17.66 -13.10 -19.91
C PRO A 235 -17.20 -14.17 -18.90
N CYS A 236 -17.99 -15.22 -18.75
CA CYS A 236 -17.69 -16.37 -17.91
C CYS A 236 -16.35 -17.00 -18.32
N PRO A 237 -15.38 -17.15 -17.40
CA PRO A 237 -14.03 -17.59 -17.76
C PRO A 237 -13.97 -19.09 -18.06
N GLN A 238 -14.88 -19.89 -17.50
CA GLN A 238 -14.97 -21.34 -17.75
C GLN A 238 -16.39 -21.88 -17.57
N THR A 239 -16.77 -22.86 -18.39
CA THR A 239 -18.09 -23.49 -18.34
C THR A 239 -18.27 -24.28 -17.05
N GLY A 240 -19.35 -24.00 -16.30
CA GLY A 240 -19.74 -24.76 -15.11
C GLY A 240 -20.65 -23.95 -14.19
N PHE A 241 -20.71 -24.33 -12.92
CA PHE A 241 -21.59 -23.70 -11.93
C PHE A 241 -20.91 -22.53 -11.22
N TRP A 242 -21.66 -21.44 -11.10
CA TRP A 242 -21.22 -20.22 -10.43
C TRP A 242 -22.32 -19.71 -9.51
N GLU A 243 -21.95 -19.09 -8.40
CA GLU A 243 -22.88 -18.48 -7.45
C GLU A 243 -22.46 -17.06 -7.09
N ALA A 244 -23.44 -16.22 -6.79
CA ALA A 244 -23.22 -14.87 -6.25
C ALA A 244 -23.61 -14.90 -4.76
N PRO A 245 -22.66 -14.86 -3.80
CA PRO A 245 -22.94 -14.97 -2.36
C PRO A 245 -23.90 -13.89 -1.84
N THR A 246 -23.96 -12.75 -2.55
CA THR A 246 -24.85 -11.63 -2.25
C THR A 246 -26.33 -11.90 -2.60
N ARG A 247 -26.65 -13.05 -3.20
CA ARG A 247 -28.01 -13.41 -3.62
C ARG A 247 -28.36 -14.84 -3.24
N LEU A 248 -29.48 -15.02 -2.53
CA LEU A 248 -30.04 -16.35 -2.27
C LEU A 248 -30.41 -17.04 -3.60
N HIS A 249 -30.10 -18.34 -3.69
CA HIS A 249 -30.40 -19.20 -4.85
C HIS A 249 -29.75 -18.72 -6.16
N SER A 250 -28.54 -18.15 -6.09
CA SER A 250 -27.82 -17.64 -7.25
C SER A 250 -27.05 -18.70 -8.03
N LEU A 251 -26.84 -19.90 -7.48
CA LEU A 251 -26.15 -21.01 -8.15
C LEU A 251 -26.75 -21.27 -9.54
N SER A 252 -25.95 -21.03 -10.58
CA SER A 252 -26.36 -21.07 -11.98
C SER A 252 -25.23 -21.61 -12.85
N HIS A 253 -25.58 -22.37 -13.88
CA HIS A 253 -24.61 -22.89 -14.85
C HIS A 253 -24.41 -21.90 -16.01
N PHE A 254 -23.15 -21.60 -16.33
CA PHE A 254 -22.78 -20.70 -17.42
C PHE A 254 -21.84 -21.40 -18.41
N ALA A 255 -21.94 -21.06 -19.70
CA ALA A 255 -20.95 -21.46 -20.69
C ALA A 255 -19.78 -20.47 -20.74
N GLN A 256 -18.57 -20.95 -21.04
CA GLN A 256 -17.42 -20.09 -21.26
C GLN A 256 -17.73 -19.03 -22.33
N GLY A 257 -17.42 -17.77 -22.04
CA GLY A 257 -17.72 -16.62 -22.91
C GLY A 257 -19.13 -16.05 -22.76
N GLN A 258 -20.03 -16.70 -22.02
CA GLN A 258 -21.36 -16.17 -21.70
C GLN A 258 -21.25 -15.00 -20.72
N ALA A 259 -21.90 -13.87 -20.98
CA ALA A 259 -21.88 -12.73 -20.07
C ALA A 259 -22.53 -13.09 -18.72
N MET A 260 -21.84 -12.76 -17.62
CA MET A 260 -22.33 -12.99 -16.27
C MET A 260 -23.42 -11.95 -15.93
N PRO A 261 -24.57 -12.34 -15.37
CA PRO A 261 -25.63 -11.38 -15.03
C PRO A 261 -25.16 -10.34 -14.02
N VAL A 262 -25.57 -9.10 -14.23
CA VAL A 262 -25.47 -8.01 -13.25
C VAL A 262 -26.82 -7.89 -12.56
N PHE A 263 -26.82 -7.71 -11.25
CA PHE A 263 -28.04 -7.44 -10.49
C PHE A 263 -28.04 -5.99 -10.02
N ASP A 264 -29.11 -5.26 -10.33
CA ASP A 264 -29.26 -3.82 -10.02
C ASP A 264 -29.71 -3.54 -8.57
N ASP A 265 -29.88 -4.57 -7.74
CA ASP A 265 -30.43 -4.43 -6.40
C ASP A 265 -29.33 -4.49 -5.31
N ALA A 266 -28.49 -3.47 -5.21
CA ALA A 266 -27.84 -3.17 -3.93
C ALA A 266 -27.33 -1.74 -3.86
N ALA A 267 -27.68 -1.06 -2.77
CA ALA A 267 -27.01 0.14 -2.28
C ALA A 267 -25.55 -0.10 -1.83
N TYR A 268 -24.94 -1.25 -2.18
CA TYR A 268 -23.59 -1.68 -1.79
C TYR A 268 -23.04 -2.70 -2.82
N GLY A 269 -22.11 -2.27 -3.67
CA GLY A 269 -21.11 -3.15 -4.32
C GLY A 269 -21.49 -3.84 -5.64
N GLU A 270 -20.47 -4.05 -6.47
CA GLU A 270 -20.52 -4.75 -7.76
C GLU A 270 -20.94 -6.22 -7.60
N THR A 271 -21.72 -6.78 -8.54
CA THR A 271 -22.11 -8.20 -8.51
C THR A 271 -20.88 -9.07 -8.77
N ILE A 272 -20.48 -9.91 -7.81
CA ILE A 272 -19.34 -10.83 -7.95
C ILE A 272 -19.86 -12.27 -7.93
N TRP A 273 -19.46 -13.03 -8.94
CA TRP A 273 -19.74 -14.46 -9.08
C TRP A 273 -18.52 -15.28 -8.70
N HIS A 274 -18.75 -16.39 -8.01
CA HIS A 274 -17.77 -17.33 -7.54
C HIS A 274 -18.00 -18.71 -8.17
N TRP A 275 -16.94 -19.43 -8.52
CA TRP A 275 -17.01 -20.80 -9.03
C TRP A 275 -17.48 -21.74 -7.92
N SER A 276 -18.47 -22.57 -8.24
CA SER A 276 -18.96 -23.61 -7.33
C SER A 276 -18.52 -24.98 -7.79
N GLU A 277 -18.01 -25.78 -6.85
CA GLU A 277 -17.71 -27.20 -7.06
C GLU A 277 -18.96 -28.08 -6.86
N GLU A 278 -20.07 -27.53 -6.37
CA GLU A 278 -21.35 -28.23 -6.23
C GLU A 278 -22.01 -28.39 -7.61
N GLN A 279 -22.28 -29.65 -8.00
CA GLN A 279 -22.96 -30.04 -9.25
C GLN A 279 -24.43 -30.37 -9.01
#